data_AF-A0A497J4V8-F1
#
_entry.id   AF-A0A497J4V8-F1
#
_cell.length_a   1.000
_cell.length_b   1.000
_cell.length_c   1.000
_cell.angle_alpha   90.00
_cell.angle_beta   90.00
_cell.angle_gamma   90.00
#
_symmetry.space_group_name_H-M   'P 1'
#
loop_
_entity.id
_entity.type
_entity.pdbx_description
1 polymer ?
#
loop_
_entity_poly.entity_id
_entity_poly.type
_entity_poly.pdbx_seq_one_letter_code
_entity_poly.pdbx_strand_id
1 'polypeptide(L)'
;MNTFFEAEKKIHGNITHLHEIGSTDTVFDIASTALLADELGFFDRATTIISTPVRVGTGRIKTEHGYIPNPSPATLEIAKTYKIPLKFCDIKAELATPTGVAILANLVNSFTFELPPVKIKNIGYGAGSFNLPFPNIMRVLICESELKGEHISVLETNVDDVTGEILGYTIEKLYKEGALDVQVLHGITKKNRPSFLISVITKLGDEEKLAKVLMQETGTLGVRIKRMQKRFIFDREIKTITVKISGKKRKVRVKVAYDMNGKPINFKPEYEDLKRIAEEFKISIKQAALAVESKLSDSISD
;
A
#
# COMPACT_ATOMS: atom_id res chain seq x y z
N MET A 1 0.09 -9.52 -18.38
CA MET A 1 1.01 -9.71 -19.53
C MET A 1 2.31 -8.94 -19.38
N ASN A 2 2.33 -7.61 -19.18
CA ASN A 2 3.58 -6.82 -19.09
C ASN A 2 4.58 -7.34 -18.04
N THR A 3 4.12 -7.76 -16.86
CA THR A 3 4.94 -8.38 -15.80
C THR A 3 5.86 -9.48 -16.31
N PHE A 4 5.35 -10.33 -17.19
CA PHE A 4 6.10 -11.45 -17.75
C PHE A 4 7.13 -11.00 -18.78
N PHE A 5 6.73 -10.11 -19.69
CA PHE A 5 7.63 -9.55 -20.69
C PHE A 5 8.81 -8.81 -20.05
N GLU A 6 8.57 -8.06 -18.98
CA GLU A 6 9.63 -7.37 -18.25
C GLU A 6 10.59 -8.32 -17.52
N ALA A 7 10.05 -9.37 -16.89
CA ALA A 7 10.86 -10.38 -16.23
C ALA A 7 11.74 -11.15 -17.24
N GLU A 8 11.16 -11.64 -18.33
CA GLU A 8 11.92 -12.35 -19.37
C GLU A 8 12.96 -11.46 -20.05
N LYS A 9 12.63 -10.20 -20.37
CA LYS A 9 13.59 -9.26 -20.96
C LYS A 9 14.83 -9.08 -20.10
N LYS A 10 14.67 -9.02 -18.77
CA LYS A 10 15.80 -8.87 -17.85
C LYS A 10 16.65 -10.14 -17.77
N ILE A 11 16.04 -11.32 -17.89
CA ILE A 11 16.75 -12.60 -17.79
C ILE A 11 17.47 -12.93 -19.11
N HIS A 12 16.83 -12.68 -20.25
CA HIS A 12 17.30 -13.12 -21.57
C HIS A 12 17.82 -11.98 -22.47
N GLY A 13 17.69 -10.71 -22.06
CA GLY A 13 18.19 -9.53 -22.77
C GLY A 13 17.36 -9.09 -23.99
N ASN A 14 16.97 -10.03 -24.86
CA ASN A 14 16.12 -9.80 -26.04
C ASN A 14 14.90 -10.72 -26.03
N ILE A 15 13.70 -10.18 -26.28
CA ILE A 15 12.46 -10.95 -26.40
C ILE A 15 12.25 -11.27 -27.89
N THR A 16 12.83 -12.36 -28.39
CA THR A 16 12.43 -12.93 -29.68
C THR A 16 11.36 -14.00 -29.53
N HIS A 17 11.35 -14.71 -28.39
CA HIS A 17 10.30 -15.67 -28.00
C HIS A 17 10.14 -15.68 -26.48
N LEU A 18 8.92 -15.93 -26.00
CA LEU A 18 8.65 -16.20 -24.59
C LEU A 18 9.03 -17.65 -24.29
N HIS A 19 10.13 -17.87 -23.58
CA HIS A 19 10.71 -19.22 -23.47
C HIS A 19 10.17 -20.02 -22.28
N GLU A 20 9.84 -19.36 -21.18
CA GLU A 20 9.30 -20.03 -19.98
C GLU A 20 7.82 -19.73 -19.77
N ILE A 21 7.27 -18.73 -20.46
CA ILE A 21 5.99 -18.08 -20.11
C ILE A 21 5.05 -17.91 -21.32
N GLY A 22 5.45 -18.42 -22.49
CA GLY A 22 4.73 -18.25 -23.76
C GLY A 22 3.72 -19.34 -24.10
N SER A 23 3.44 -20.28 -23.20
CA SER A 23 2.55 -21.41 -23.50
C SER A 23 1.09 -20.97 -23.63
N THR A 24 0.31 -21.69 -24.44
CA THR A 24 -1.14 -21.52 -24.52
C THR A 24 -1.80 -21.63 -23.14
N ASP A 25 -1.31 -22.55 -22.32
CA ASP A 25 -1.80 -22.77 -20.95
C ASP A 25 -1.63 -21.52 -20.09
N THR A 26 -0.51 -20.80 -20.21
CA THR A 26 -0.28 -19.55 -19.48
C THR A 26 -1.30 -18.47 -19.84
N VAL A 27 -1.68 -18.38 -21.12
CA VAL A 27 -2.71 -17.43 -21.57
C VAL A 27 -4.07 -17.79 -20.97
N PHE A 28 -4.44 -19.07 -21.00
CA PHE A 28 -5.68 -19.55 -20.39
C PHE A 28 -5.69 -19.33 -18.88
N ASP A 29 -4.59 -19.59 -18.18
CA ASP A 29 -4.50 -19.38 -16.74
C ASP A 29 -4.76 -17.91 -16.37
N ILE A 30 -4.11 -16.97 -17.08
CA ILE A 30 -4.26 -15.54 -16.81
C ILE A 30 -5.69 -15.07 -17.17
N ALA A 31 -6.17 -15.41 -18.36
CA ALA A 31 -7.47 -14.95 -18.84
C ALA A 31 -8.61 -15.52 -18.00
N SER A 32 -8.57 -16.82 -17.68
CA SER A 32 -9.56 -17.49 -16.85
C SER A 32 -9.54 -16.96 -15.42
N THR A 33 -8.35 -16.75 -14.85
CA THR A 33 -8.25 -16.16 -13.51
C THR A 33 -8.82 -14.74 -13.48
N ALA A 34 -8.54 -13.93 -14.50
CA ALA A 34 -9.08 -12.57 -14.57
C ALA A 34 -10.62 -12.58 -14.73
N LEU A 35 -11.17 -13.45 -15.59
CA LEU A 35 -12.61 -13.59 -15.76
C LEU A 35 -13.29 -14.02 -14.46
N LEU A 36 -12.77 -15.04 -13.79
CA LEU A 36 -13.31 -15.50 -12.50
C LEU A 36 -13.19 -14.43 -11.41
N ALA A 37 -12.09 -13.67 -11.39
CA ALA A 37 -11.92 -12.57 -10.46
C ALA A 37 -12.97 -11.46 -10.69
N ASP A 38 -13.28 -11.16 -11.95
CA ASP A 38 -14.33 -10.18 -12.31
C ASP A 38 -15.71 -10.66 -11.88
N GLU A 39 -16.08 -11.90 -12.22
CA GLU A 39 -17.38 -12.49 -11.83
C GLU A 39 -17.58 -12.56 -10.31
N LEU A 40 -16.49 -12.75 -9.55
CA LEU A 40 -16.51 -12.75 -8.09
C LEU A 40 -16.45 -11.35 -7.46
N GLY A 41 -16.41 -10.28 -8.27
CA GLY A 41 -16.33 -8.89 -7.80
C GLY A 41 -14.98 -8.53 -7.17
N PHE A 42 -13.90 -9.23 -7.54
CA PHE A 42 -12.58 -8.99 -6.96
C PHE A 42 -11.94 -7.69 -7.46
N PHE A 43 -12.41 -7.15 -8.58
CA PHE A 43 -11.99 -5.86 -9.11
C PHE A 43 -12.82 -4.67 -8.58
N ASP A 44 -13.87 -4.93 -7.79
CA ASP A 44 -14.62 -3.86 -7.15
C ASP A 44 -13.73 -3.06 -6.20
N ARG A 45 -13.89 -1.73 -6.19
CA ARG A 45 -13.11 -0.84 -5.30
C ARG A 45 -13.25 -1.17 -3.81
N ALA A 46 -14.38 -1.78 -3.43
CA ALA A 46 -14.66 -2.20 -2.06
C ALA A 46 -13.89 -3.49 -1.67
N THR A 47 -13.40 -4.25 -2.64
CA THR A 47 -12.70 -5.51 -2.42
C THR A 47 -11.21 -5.27 -2.18
N THR A 48 -10.62 -6.05 -1.25
CA THR A 48 -9.18 -6.04 -1.00
C THR A 48 -8.69 -7.48 -0.92
N ILE A 49 -7.78 -7.83 -1.83
CA ILE A 49 -7.15 -9.14 -1.91
C ILE A 49 -5.85 -9.09 -1.13
N ILE A 50 -5.74 -9.91 -0.10
CA ILE A 50 -4.53 -10.07 0.70
C ILE A 50 -3.97 -11.48 0.54
N SER A 51 -2.65 -11.60 0.59
CA SER A 51 -1.99 -12.90 0.60
C SER A 51 -0.93 -12.98 1.69
N THR A 52 -0.59 -14.20 2.10
CA THR A 52 0.58 -14.44 2.95
C THR A 52 1.84 -14.60 2.09
N PRO A 53 3.06 -14.57 2.66
CA PRO A 53 4.27 -14.78 1.87
C PRO A 53 4.19 -16.03 0.99
N VAL A 54 4.56 -15.88 -0.27
CA VAL A 54 4.46 -16.95 -1.27
C VAL A 54 5.48 -18.03 -0.92
N ARG A 55 5.02 -19.26 -0.69
CA ARG A 55 5.92 -20.38 -0.42
C ARG A 55 6.62 -20.81 -1.69
N VAL A 56 7.93 -20.96 -1.60
CA VAL A 56 8.76 -21.41 -2.72
C VAL A 56 9.59 -22.61 -2.30
N GLY A 57 9.86 -23.51 -3.24
CA GLY A 57 10.68 -24.70 -3.01
C GLY A 57 12.18 -24.42 -3.12
N THR A 58 12.96 -25.49 -3.08
CA THR A 58 14.43 -25.49 -3.20
C THR A 58 14.89 -26.51 -4.24
N GLY A 59 16.20 -26.51 -4.55
CA GLY A 59 16.83 -27.50 -5.43
C GLY A 59 16.89 -27.06 -6.89
N ARG A 60 16.64 -27.99 -7.81
CA ARG A 60 16.66 -27.75 -9.26
C ARG A 60 15.42 -28.34 -9.90
N ILE A 61 14.86 -27.65 -10.88
CA ILE A 61 13.70 -28.08 -11.66
C ILE A 61 14.11 -28.29 -13.11
N LYS A 62 13.48 -29.26 -13.79
CA LYS A 62 13.76 -29.56 -15.19
C LYS A 62 12.84 -28.72 -16.06
N THR A 63 13.42 -27.88 -16.92
CA THR A 63 12.73 -27.09 -17.94
C THR A 63 13.25 -27.46 -19.33
N GLU A 64 12.73 -26.80 -20.36
CA GLU A 64 13.24 -26.93 -21.74
C GLU A 64 14.70 -26.48 -21.85
N HIS A 65 15.16 -25.63 -20.93
CA HIS A 65 16.55 -25.18 -20.81
C HIS A 65 17.41 -26.08 -19.91
N GLY A 66 16.93 -27.28 -19.57
CA GLY A 66 17.60 -28.23 -18.69
C GLY A 66 17.32 -27.95 -17.22
N TYR A 67 18.27 -28.25 -16.34
CA TYR A 67 18.07 -28.11 -14.89
C TYR A 67 18.42 -26.70 -14.41
N ILE A 68 17.39 -25.91 -14.10
CA ILE A 68 17.54 -24.57 -13.53
C ILE A 68 17.34 -24.57 -12.00
N PRO A 69 17.84 -23.57 -11.26
CA PRO A 69 17.57 -23.43 -9.83
C PRO A 69 16.07 -23.31 -9.53
N ASN A 70 15.65 -23.79 -8.36
CA ASN A 70 14.32 -23.59 -7.79
C ASN A 70 14.47 -22.73 -6.52
N PRO A 71 13.83 -21.54 -6.43
CA PRO A 71 12.85 -20.98 -7.36
C PRO A 71 13.47 -20.58 -8.71
N SER A 72 12.68 -20.62 -9.78
CA SER A 72 13.15 -20.23 -11.12
C SER A 72 13.59 -18.76 -11.16
N PRO A 73 14.54 -18.39 -12.05
CA PRO A 73 14.97 -17.00 -12.22
C PRO A 73 13.80 -16.04 -12.48
N ALA A 74 12.82 -16.46 -13.27
CA ALA A 74 11.60 -15.69 -13.55
C ALA A 74 10.79 -15.40 -12.28
N THR A 75 10.54 -16.42 -11.46
CA THR A 75 9.85 -16.25 -10.17
C THR A 75 10.58 -15.25 -9.27
N LEU A 76 11.91 -15.32 -9.18
CA LEU A 76 12.70 -14.40 -8.36
C LEU A 76 12.68 -12.96 -8.88
N GLU A 77 12.76 -12.75 -10.19
CA GLU A 77 12.75 -11.39 -10.75
C GLU A 77 11.38 -10.72 -10.63
N ILE A 78 10.28 -11.48 -10.78
CA ILE A 78 8.92 -10.98 -10.53
C ILE A 78 8.79 -10.61 -9.05
N ALA A 79 9.17 -11.51 -8.13
CA ALA A 79 9.06 -11.27 -6.71
C ALA A 79 9.88 -10.05 -6.26
N LYS A 80 11.10 -9.89 -6.78
CA LYS A 80 11.95 -8.71 -6.54
C LYS A 80 11.31 -7.42 -7.08
N THR A 81 10.83 -7.43 -8.32
CA THR A 81 10.25 -6.25 -8.99
C THR A 81 9.00 -5.75 -8.26
N TYR A 82 8.13 -6.67 -7.85
CA TYR A 82 6.87 -6.38 -7.17
C TYR A 82 6.97 -6.42 -5.64
N LYS A 83 8.18 -6.60 -5.10
CA LYS A 83 8.47 -6.67 -3.65
C LYS A 83 7.62 -7.72 -2.92
N ILE A 84 7.39 -8.87 -3.55
CA ILE A 84 6.61 -9.98 -3.01
C ILE A 84 7.46 -10.73 -1.97
N PRO A 85 7.00 -10.87 -0.71
CA PRO A 85 7.71 -11.65 0.28
C PRO A 85 7.64 -13.15 -0.06
N LEU A 86 8.81 -13.80 -0.07
CA LEU A 86 8.95 -15.23 -0.32
C LEU A 86 9.24 -15.97 0.98
N LYS A 87 8.67 -17.17 1.12
CA LYS A 87 8.98 -18.12 2.20
C LYS A 87 9.58 -19.39 1.63
N PHE A 88 10.90 -19.53 1.77
CA PHE A 88 11.63 -20.72 1.33
C PHE A 88 11.27 -21.91 2.22
N CYS A 89 10.90 -23.01 1.58
CA CYS A 89 10.57 -24.28 2.22
C CYS A 89 11.53 -25.34 1.69
N ASP A 90 11.99 -26.25 2.56
CA ASP A 90 12.86 -27.37 2.14
C ASP A 90 12.04 -28.46 1.42
N ILE A 91 11.54 -28.12 0.24
CA ILE A 91 10.73 -28.97 -0.63
C ILE A 91 11.33 -28.90 -2.03
N LYS A 92 11.78 -30.05 -2.52
CA LYS A 92 12.43 -30.20 -3.84
C LYS A 92 11.41 -30.26 -4.99
N ALA A 93 10.51 -29.28 -5.05
CA ALA A 93 9.49 -29.13 -6.10
C ALA A 93 9.19 -27.66 -6.35
N GLU A 94 8.72 -27.31 -7.55
CA GLU A 94 8.30 -25.94 -7.89
C GLU A 94 6.96 -25.63 -7.23
N LEU A 95 6.99 -25.13 -5.99
CA LEU A 95 5.76 -24.77 -5.25
C LEU A 95 5.08 -23.51 -5.78
N ALA A 96 5.83 -22.62 -6.43
CA ALA A 96 5.32 -21.40 -7.02
C ALA A 96 5.94 -21.21 -8.41
N THR A 97 5.09 -21.34 -9.42
CA THR A 97 5.47 -21.13 -10.82
C THR A 97 5.58 -19.63 -11.12
N PRO A 98 6.34 -19.23 -12.16
CA PRO A 98 6.36 -17.85 -12.63
C PRO A 98 4.95 -17.30 -12.88
N THR A 99 4.08 -18.12 -13.48
CA THR A 99 2.68 -17.77 -13.76
C THR A 99 1.89 -17.45 -12.49
N GLY A 100 1.95 -18.32 -11.48
CA GLY A 100 1.27 -18.10 -10.22
C GLY A 100 1.76 -16.85 -9.49
N VAL A 101 3.08 -16.61 -9.48
CA VAL A 101 3.66 -15.43 -8.83
C VAL A 101 3.27 -14.14 -9.55
N ALA A 102 3.22 -14.13 -10.88
CA ALA A 102 2.79 -12.97 -11.66
C ALA A 102 1.29 -12.67 -11.50
N ILE A 103 0.44 -13.70 -11.40
CA ILE A 103 -0.99 -13.53 -11.10
C ILE A 103 -1.12 -12.83 -9.73
N LEU A 104 -0.43 -13.33 -8.70
CA LEU A 104 -0.44 -12.71 -7.38
C LEU A 104 0.11 -11.29 -7.41
N ALA A 105 1.17 -11.03 -8.17
CA ALA A 105 1.77 -9.70 -8.32
C ALA A 105 0.79 -8.63 -8.81
N ASN A 106 -0.22 -9.02 -9.58
CA ASN A 106 -1.18 -8.11 -10.19
C ASN A 106 -2.56 -8.11 -9.51
N LEU A 107 -2.94 -9.19 -8.84
CA LEU A 107 -4.22 -9.28 -8.12
C LEU A 107 -4.12 -8.86 -6.66
N VAL A 108 -3.04 -9.22 -5.96
CA VAL A 108 -2.93 -9.00 -4.51
C VAL A 108 -2.64 -7.53 -4.22
N ASN A 109 -3.48 -6.90 -3.40
CA ASN A 109 -3.29 -5.52 -2.98
C ASN A 109 -2.17 -5.38 -1.93
N SER A 110 -2.04 -6.36 -1.03
CA SER A 110 -0.98 -6.36 -0.01
C SER A 110 -0.65 -7.77 0.51
N PHE A 111 0.60 -7.93 0.94
CA PHE A 111 1.07 -9.16 1.59
C PHE A 111 1.16 -8.96 3.11
N THR A 112 0.62 -9.90 3.88
CA THR A 112 0.65 -9.90 5.35
C THR A 112 1.29 -11.18 5.87
N PHE A 113 2.09 -11.10 6.93
CA PHE A 113 2.69 -12.30 7.55
C PHE A 113 1.67 -13.12 8.35
N GLU A 114 0.59 -12.48 8.80
CA GLU A 114 -0.49 -13.10 9.57
C GLU A 114 -1.85 -12.65 9.02
N LEU A 115 -2.81 -13.56 8.95
CA LEU A 115 -4.17 -13.22 8.51
C LEU A 115 -4.88 -12.44 9.61
N PRO A 116 -5.55 -11.32 9.29
CA PRO A 116 -6.31 -10.57 10.28
C PRO A 116 -7.52 -11.38 10.77
N PRO A 117 -8.08 -11.03 11.95
CA PRO A 117 -9.38 -11.55 12.36
C PRO A 117 -10.44 -11.18 11.31
N VAL A 118 -11.11 -12.20 10.77
CA VAL A 118 -12.10 -12.06 9.69
C VAL A 118 -13.28 -13.00 9.92
N LYS A 119 -14.46 -12.61 9.43
CA LYS A 119 -15.61 -13.51 9.31
C LYS A 119 -15.56 -14.14 7.92
N ILE A 120 -15.42 -15.46 7.85
CA ILE A 120 -15.35 -16.18 6.56
C ILE A 120 -16.77 -16.36 6.02
N LYS A 121 -17.00 -15.93 4.78
CA LYS A 121 -18.26 -16.07 4.05
C LYS A 121 -18.25 -17.29 3.13
N ASN A 122 -17.19 -17.45 2.34
CA ASN A 122 -17.00 -18.58 1.44
C ASN A 122 -15.54 -19.06 1.44
N ILE A 123 -15.36 -20.33 1.06
CA ILE A 123 -14.05 -20.97 0.96
C ILE A 123 -13.96 -21.69 -0.38
N GLY A 124 -12.89 -21.45 -1.13
CA GLY A 124 -12.52 -22.18 -2.34
C GLY A 124 -11.20 -22.92 -2.17
N TYR A 125 -11.06 -24.07 -2.84
CA TYR A 125 -9.84 -24.88 -2.85
C TYR A 125 -9.45 -25.22 -4.29
N GLY A 126 -8.16 -25.10 -4.60
CA GLY A 126 -7.56 -25.61 -5.82
C GLY A 126 -6.44 -26.59 -5.47
N ALA A 127 -6.44 -27.77 -6.07
CA ALA A 127 -5.41 -28.79 -5.84
C ALA A 127 -4.36 -28.76 -6.95
N GLY A 128 -3.09 -28.83 -6.57
CA GLY A 128 -1.99 -29.03 -7.51
C GLY A 128 -1.71 -30.51 -7.75
N SER A 129 -0.89 -30.81 -8.77
CA SER A 129 -0.57 -32.18 -9.19
C SER A 129 0.56 -32.84 -8.40
N PHE A 130 1.40 -32.07 -7.69
CA PHE A 130 2.49 -32.62 -6.88
C PHE A 130 1.97 -33.37 -5.66
N ASN A 131 2.59 -34.52 -5.38
CA ASN A 131 2.43 -35.24 -4.13
C ASN A 131 3.48 -34.74 -3.12
N LEU A 132 3.03 -34.06 -2.07
CA LEU A 132 3.89 -33.38 -1.10
C LEU A 132 3.66 -33.95 0.32
N PRO A 133 4.57 -33.73 1.29
CA PRO A 133 4.37 -34.14 2.69
C PRO A 133 3.17 -33.49 3.39
N PHE A 134 2.51 -32.53 2.74
CA PHE A 134 1.31 -31.85 3.18
C PHE A 134 0.35 -31.69 2.00
N PRO A 135 -0.95 -31.40 2.22
CA PRO A 135 -1.89 -31.20 1.14
C PRO A 135 -1.43 -30.12 0.15
N ASN A 136 -1.25 -30.49 -1.12
CA ASN A 136 -0.88 -29.58 -2.19
C ASN A 136 -2.13 -28.80 -2.66
N ILE A 137 -2.60 -27.90 -1.81
CA ILE A 137 -3.83 -27.13 -2.04
C ILE A 137 -3.57 -25.64 -1.85
N MET A 138 -4.11 -24.83 -2.76
CA MET A 138 -4.32 -23.40 -2.58
C MET A 138 -5.72 -23.17 -2.03
N ARG A 139 -5.85 -22.21 -1.11
CA ARG A 139 -7.14 -21.82 -0.52
C ARG A 139 -7.42 -20.36 -0.80
N VAL A 140 -8.64 -20.05 -1.21
CA VAL A 140 -9.17 -18.70 -1.32
C VAL A 140 -10.27 -18.53 -0.28
N LEU A 141 -10.19 -17.46 0.51
CA LEU A 141 -11.17 -17.13 1.54
C LEU A 141 -11.86 -15.83 1.14
N ILE A 142 -13.19 -15.87 0.97
CA ILE A 142 -13.99 -14.65 0.85
C ILE A 142 -14.44 -14.29 2.25
N CYS A 143 -14.05 -13.11 2.71
CA CYS A 143 -14.23 -12.67 4.08
C CYS A 143 -15.01 -11.36 4.13
N GLU A 144 -15.83 -11.20 5.17
CA GLU A 144 -16.42 -9.92 5.52
C GLU A 144 -15.49 -9.17 6.47
N SER A 145 -15.20 -7.91 6.14
CA SER A 145 -14.48 -6.99 7.01
C SER A 145 -15.37 -5.81 7.32
N GLU A 146 -15.70 -5.62 8.59
CA GLU A 146 -16.30 -4.39 9.09
C GLU A 146 -15.17 -3.32 9.16
N LEU A 147 -15.24 -2.34 8.26
CA LEU A 147 -14.30 -1.25 7.97
C LEU A 147 -12.89 -1.67 7.48
N LYS A 148 -12.44 -1.05 6.38
CA LYS A 148 -11.05 -1.12 5.91
C LYS A 148 -10.14 -0.62 7.02
N GLY A 149 -9.12 -1.40 7.33
CA GLY A 149 -8.07 -0.99 8.25
C GLY A 149 -6.73 -1.00 7.55
N GLU A 150 -5.95 0.05 7.78
CA GLU A 150 -4.54 0.04 7.45
C GLU A 150 -3.70 -0.28 8.69
N HIS A 151 -2.59 -0.96 8.49
CA HIS A 151 -1.58 -1.13 9.54
C HIS A 151 -0.61 0.04 9.50
N ILE A 152 -0.38 0.65 10.65
CA ILE A 152 0.55 1.77 10.82
C ILE A 152 1.47 1.52 12.01
N SER A 153 2.60 2.19 12.00
CA SER A 153 3.51 2.29 13.15
C SER A 153 3.53 3.71 13.65
N VAL A 154 3.60 3.87 14.97
CA VAL A 154 3.83 5.15 15.64
C VAL A 154 5.24 5.13 16.19
N LEU A 155 6.05 6.08 15.73
CA LEU A 155 7.42 6.30 16.19
C LEU A 155 7.41 7.47 17.16
N GLU A 156 8.01 7.28 18.34
CA GLU A 156 8.06 8.30 19.38
C GLU A 156 9.47 8.50 19.91
N THR A 157 9.88 9.75 20.08
CA THR A 157 11.11 10.11 20.78
C THR A 157 10.92 11.41 21.56
N ASN A 158 11.65 11.54 22.67
CA ASN A 158 11.65 12.77 23.48
C ASN A 158 12.99 13.47 23.28
N VAL A 159 12.95 14.78 23.05
CA VAL A 159 14.13 15.62 22.88
C VAL A 159 14.05 16.86 23.79
N ASP A 160 15.13 17.17 24.50
CA ASP A 160 15.20 18.29 25.47
C ASP A 160 16.29 19.32 25.13
N ASP A 161 17.07 19.09 24.08
CA ASP A 161 18.23 19.87 23.64
C ASP A 161 18.15 20.34 22.17
N VAL A 162 16.94 20.31 21.60
CA VAL A 162 16.70 20.64 20.18
C VAL A 162 15.95 21.97 20.05
N THR A 163 16.39 22.82 19.13
CA THR A 163 15.76 24.12 18.85
C THR A 163 14.51 23.98 17.98
N GLY A 164 13.64 25.00 18.00
CA GLY A 164 12.47 25.05 17.11
C GLY A 164 12.82 24.99 15.62
N GLU A 165 13.97 25.53 15.22
CA GLU A 165 14.45 25.49 13.83
C GLU A 165 14.76 24.06 13.38
N ILE A 166 15.46 23.29 14.22
CA ILE A 166 15.77 21.88 13.95
C ILE A 166 14.49 21.06 13.93
N LEU A 167 13.55 21.32 14.85
CA LEU A 167 12.23 20.67 14.85
C LEU A 167 11.47 20.95 13.55
N GLY A 168 11.41 22.20 13.12
CA GLY A 168 10.75 22.60 11.87
C GLY A 168 11.32 21.86 10.66
N TYR A 169 12.66 21.88 10.50
CA TYR A 169 13.33 21.15 9.43
C TYR A 169 13.10 19.64 9.50
N THR A 170 13.13 19.06 10.70
CA THR A 170 12.89 17.62 10.91
C THR A 170 11.48 17.24 10.46
N ILE A 171 10.46 18.04 10.78
CA ILE A 171 9.07 17.79 10.36
C ILE A 171 8.96 17.78 8.83
N GLU A 172 9.54 18.77 8.14
CA GLU A 172 9.53 18.82 6.68
C GLU A 172 10.22 17.61 6.05
N LYS A 173 11.39 17.24 6.58
CA LYS A 173 12.15 16.08 6.10
C LYS A 173 11.40 14.77 6.32
N LEU A 174 10.74 14.59 7.46
CA LEU A 174 9.92 13.41 7.75
C LEU A 174 8.76 13.26 6.75
N TYR A 175 8.04 14.34 6.44
CA TYR A 175 6.99 14.30 5.41
C TYR A 175 7.56 13.95 4.04
N LYS A 176 8.71 14.54 3.66
CA LYS A 176 9.39 14.23 2.40
C LYS A 176 9.79 12.76 2.30
N GLU A 177 10.19 12.15 3.42
CA GLU A 177 10.58 10.74 3.48
C GLU A 177 9.42 9.75 3.64
N GLY A 178 8.18 10.24 3.73
CA GLY A 178 6.96 9.41 3.66
C GLY A 178 6.17 9.28 4.97
N ALA A 179 6.43 10.12 5.98
CA ALA A 179 5.58 10.18 7.16
C ALA A 179 4.13 10.49 6.80
N LEU A 180 3.19 9.78 7.43
CA LEU A 180 1.73 9.99 7.23
C LEU A 180 1.21 11.15 8.08
N ASP A 181 1.79 11.35 9.26
CA ASP A 181 1.50 12.45 10.17
C ASP A 181 2.70 12.67 11.10
N VAL A 182 2.92 13.92 11.51
CA VAL A 182 3.98 14.30 12.45
C VAL A 182 3.40 15.30 13.44
N GLN A 183 3.52 14.98 14.73
CA GLN A 183 3.07 15.81 15.84
C GLN A 183 4.21 16.06 16.81
N VAL A 184 4.27 17.29 17.34
CA VAL A 184 5.24 17.68 18.35
C VAL A 184 4.48 18.17 19.57
N LEU A 185 4.61 17.44 20.68
CA LEU A 185 3.94 17.74 21.94
C LEU A 185 4.97 18.28 22.93
N HIS A 186 4.70 19.45 23.50
CA HIS A 186 5.55 20.02 24.55
C HIS A 186 5.29 19.34 25.90
N GLY A 187 6.34 19.14 26.69
CA GLY A 187 6.24 18.59 28.04
C GLY A 187 7.47 18.87 28.88
N ILE A 188 7.41 18.48 30.15
CA ILE A 188 8.53 18.58 31.09
C ILE A 188 9.05 17.16 31.36
N THR A 189 10.37 16.99 31.32
CA THR A 189 11.03 15.72 31.63
C THR A 189 11.91 15.83 32.87
N LYS A 190 12.70 14.78 33.16
CA LYS A 190 13.61 14.72 34.31
C LYS A 190 14.44 16.01 34.45
N LYS A 191 14.79 16.35 35.69
CA LYS A 191 15.53 17.58 36.00
C LYS A 191 14.79 18.86 35.55
N ASN A 192 13.45 18.80 35.49
CA ASN A 192 12.58 19.92 35.14
C ASN A 192 12.92 20.55 33.77
N ARG A 193 13.38 19.73 32.82
CA ARG A 193 13.78 20.20 31.49
C ARG A 193 12.57 20.28 30.56
N PRO A 194 12.31 21.46 29.95
CA PRO A 194 11.38 21.56 28.83
C PRO A 194 11.83 20.62 27.70
N SER A 195 10.87 19.93 27.10
CA SER A 195 11.13 18.89 26.11
C SER A 195 10.00 18.78 25.10
N PHE A 196 10.27 18.09 24.01
CA PHE A 196 9.30 17.80 22.97
C PHE A 196 9.22 16.29 22.74
N LEU A 197 8.01 15.75 22.81
CA LEU A 197 7.68 14.42 22.29
C LEU A 197 7.34 14.58 20.80
N ILE A 198 8.21 14.03 19.95
CA ILE A 198 7.95 13.93 18.52
C ILE A 198 7.26 12.58 18.29
N SER A 199 6.05 12.62 17.73
CA SER A 199 5.25 11.45 17.36
C SER A 199 5.05 11.43 15.85
N VAL A 200 5.46 10.34 15.20
CA VAL A 200 5.42 10.17 13.75
C VAL A 200 4.59 8.94 13.42
N ILE A 201 3.55 9.10 12.61
CA ILE A 201 2.77 7.99 12.07
C ILE A 201 3.36 7.60 10.71
N THR A 202 3.59 6.31 10.50
CA THR A 202 4.14 5.78 9.25
C THR A 202 3.52 4.44 8.85
N LYS A 203 3.73 4.04 7.60
CA LYS A 203 3.37 2.71 7.10
C LYS A 203 4.30 1.65 7.68
N LEU A 204 3.82 0.41 7.79
CA LEU A 204 4.70 -0.72 8.10
C LEU A 204 5.81 -0.86 7.04
N GLY A 205 7.05 -1.09 7.48
CA GLY A 205 8.24 -1.21 6.65
C GLY A 205 9.08 0.08 6.58
N ASP A 206 8.47 1.24 6.77
CA ASP A 206 9.16 2.53 6.72
C ASP A 206 9.72 2.96 8.10
N GLU A 207 9.57 2.15 9.15
CA GLU A 207 9.95 2.53 10.51
C GLU A 207 11.45 2.79 10.64
N GLU A 208 12.30 1.91 10.11
CA GLU A 208 13.75 2.07 10.23
C GLU A 208 14.22 3.33 9.50
N LYS A 209 13.63 3.60 8.33
CA LYS A 209 13.93 4.77 7.51
C LYS A 209 13.63 6.06 8.28
N LEU A 210 12.44 6.19 8.86
CA LEU A 210 12.05 7.40 9.59
C LEU A 210 12.70 7.50 10.96
N ALA A 211 12.97 6.38 11.63
CA ALA A 211 13.76 6.37 12.86
C ALA A 211 15.17 6.93 12.63
N LYS A 212 15.82 6.55 11.52
CA LYS A 212 17.12 7.13 11.11
C LYS A 212 17.05 8.64 10.92
N VAL A 213 16.00 9.15 10.28
CA VAL A 213 15.80 10.60 10.12
C VAL A 213 15.69 11.29 11.48
N LEU A 214 14.84 10.77 12.38
CA LEU A 214 14.71 11.32 13.74
C LEU A 214 16.05 11.34 14.47
N MET A 215 16.81 10.25 14.45
CA MET A 215 18.10 10.15 15.14
C MET A 215 19.15 11.11 14.56
N GLN A 216 19.21 11.22 13.23
CA GLN A 216 20.20 12.08 12.55
C GLN A 216 19.91 13.57 12.74
N GLU A 217 18.65 13.98 12.63
CA GLU A 217 18.31 15.40 12.69
C GLU A 217 18.19 15.93 14.12
N THR A 218 17.73 15.09 15.06
CA THR A 218 17.50 15.54 16.44
C THR A 218 18.61 15.14 17.41
N GLY A 219 19.53 14.26 17.00
CA GLY A 219 20.58 13.74 17.87
C GLY A 219 20.09 12.73 18.93
N THR A 220 18.79 12.38 18.93
CA THR A 220 18.26 11.38 19.87
C THR A 220 18.96 10.02 19.71
N LEU A 221 19.25 9.37 20.83
CA LEU A 221 19.91 8.07 20.85
C LEU A 221 18.94 6.91 20.57
N GLY A 222 17.63 7.15 20.55
CA GLY A 222 16.67 6.09 20.33
C GLY A 222 15.26 6.58 19.99
N VAL A 223 14.54 5.70 19.27
CA VAL A 223 13.16 5.91 18.87
C VAL A 223 12.35 4.68 19.28
N ARG A 224 11.24 4.88 19.98
CA ARG A 224 10.30 3.82 20.34
C ARG A 224 9.36 3.58 19.18
N ILE A 225 9.08 2.32 18.86
CA ILE A 225 8.14 1.94 17.80
C ILE A 225 6.96 1.21 18.44
N LYS A 226 5.76 1.71 18.22
CA LYS A 226 4.51 1.03 18.56
C LYS A 226 3.82 0.62 17.26
N ARG A 227 3.81 -0.68 16.95
CA ARG A 227 3.06 -1.22 15.81
C ARG A 227 1.59 -1.28 16.17
N MET A 228 0.75 -0.50 15.49
CA MET A 228 -0.69 -0.52 15.71
C MET A 228 -1.31 -1.68 14.95
N GLN A 229 -2.22 -2.40 15.61
CA GLN A 229 -2.89 -3.55 14.99
C GLN A 229 -3.81 -3.14 13.85
N LYS A 230 -4.57 -2.05 13.98
CA LYS A 230 -5.48 -1.58 12.92
C LYS A 230 -5.80 -0.11 13.13
N ARG A 231 -5.74 0.68 12.06
CA ARG A 231 -6.33 2.01 11.95
C ARG A 231 -7.47 1.93 10.95
N PHE A 232 -8.70 2.13 11.40
CA PHE A 232 -9.84 2.18 10.48
C PHE A 232 -9.80 3.45 9.64
N ILE A 233 -10.02 3.28 8.34
CA ILE A 233 -10.03 4.36 7.36
C ILE A 233 -11.23 4.22 6.44
N PHE A 234 -11.71 5.37 5.97
CA PHE A 234 -12.60 5.42 4.82
C PHE A 234 -11.78 5.47 3.54
N ASP A 235 -12.32 4.86 2.48
CA ASP A 235 -11.77 5.08 1.14
C ASP A 235 -11.88 6.55 0.79
N ARG A 236 -10.88 7.06 0.09
CA ARG A 236 -10.83 8.45 -0.31
C ARG A 236 -10.22 8.61 -1.68
N GLU A 237 -10.76 9.54 -2.45
CA GLU A 237 -10.16 9.97 -3.72
C GLU A 237 -10.08 11.49 -3.79
N ILE A 238 -9.13 11.99 -4.57
CA ILE A 238 -8.99 13.43 -4.80
C ILE A 238 -9.66 13.74 -6.14
N LYS A 239 -10.78 14.45 -6.10
CA LYS A 239 -11.46 14.96 -7.30
C LYS A 239 -11.11 16.42 -7.53
N THR A 240 -10.99 16.81 -8.80
CA THR A 240 -10.87 18.23 -9.15
C THR A 240 -12.23 18.76 -9.56
N ILE A 241 -12.76 19.71 -8.79
CA ILE A 241 -14.02 20.40 -9.11
C ILE A 241 -13.74 21.83 -9.59
N THR A 242 -14.67 22.39 -10.36
CA THR A 242 -14.60 23.80 -10.78
C THR A 242 -15.57 24.62 -9.97
N VAL A 243 -15.06 25.53 -9.14
CA VAL A 243 -15.87 26.48 -8.36
C VAL A 243 -15.80 27.87 -8.98
N LYS A 244 -16.87 28.66 -8.81
CA LYS A 244 -16.91 30.06 -9.26
C LYS A 244 -16.85 30.96 -8.03
N ILE A 245 -15.75 31.68 -7.87
CA ILE A 245 -15.52 32.62 -6.77
C ILE A 245 -15.39 34.02 -7.38
N SER A 246 -16.24 34.95 -6.93
CA SER A 246 -16.25 36.34 -7.41
C SER A 246 -16.25 36.45 -8.95
N GLY A 247 -17.06 35.62 -9.61
CA GLY A 247 -17.18 35.61 -11.08
C GLY A 247 -16.15 34.76 -11.82
N LYS A 248 -15.02 34.38 -11.20
CA LYS A 248 -13.93 33.63 -11.83
C LYS A 248 -14.01 32.13 -11.51
N LYS A 249 -13.80 31.28 -12.52
CA LYS A 249 -13.75 29.82 -12.35
C LYS A 249 -12.37 29.38 -11.86
N ARG A 250 -12.31 28.55 -10.83
CA ARG A 250 -11.09 27.96 -10.29
C ARG A 250 -11.24 26.47 -10.10
N LYS A 251 -10.18 25.73 -10.41
CA LYS A 251 -10.10 24.28 -10.15
C LYS A 251 -9.59 24.07 -8.74
N VAL A 252 -10.35 23.31 -7.95
CA VAL A 252 -10.03 22.98 -6.57
C VAL A 252 -10.04 21.47 -6.41
N ARG A 253 -8.98 20.93 -5.83
CA ARG A 253 -8.92 19.54 -5.42
C ARG A 253 -9.68 19.37 -4.13
N VAL A 254 -10.54 18.36 -4.10
CA VAL A 254 -11.38 18.02 -2.96
C VAL A 254 -11.19 16.55 -2.67
N LYS A 255 -10.80 16.27 -1.43
CA LYS A 255 -10.72 14.92 -0.89
C LYS A 255 -12.15 14.46 -0.56
N VAL A 256 -12.63 13.47 -1.30
CA VAL A 256 -13.94 12.86 -1.08
C VAL A 256 -13.72 11.56 -0.32
N ALA A 257 -14.34 11.42 0.84
CA ALA A 257 -14.36 10.17 1.61
C ALA A 257 -15.66 9.41 1.35
N TYR A 258 -15.57 8.09 1.26
CA TYR A 258 -16.68 7.19 0.96
C TYR A 258 -16.96 6.26 2.13
N ASP A 259 -18.23 5.97 2.40
CA ASP A 259 -18.61 4.88 3.30
C ASP A 259 -18.34 3.51 2.67
N MET A 260 -18.66 2.46 3.42
CA MET A 260 -18.46 1.06 3.01
C MET A 260 -19.31 0.65 1.79
N ASN A 261 -20.37 1.39 1.48
CA ASN A 261 -21.25 1.14 0.35
C ASN A 261 -20.89 2.01 -0.88
N GLY A 262 -19.78 2.75 -0.81
CA GLY A 262 -19.35 3.64 -1.88
C GLY A 262 -20.11 4.97 -1.94
N LYS A 263 -20.90 5.32 -0.91
CA LYS A 263 -21.59 6.61 -0.85
C LYS A 263 -20.63 7.68 -0.31
N PRO A 264 -20.52 8.86 -0.95
CA PRO A 264 -19.69 9.93 -0.43
C PRO A 264 -20.27 10.47 0.89
N ILE A 265 -19.43 10.55 1.93
CA ILE A 265 -19.83 10.98 3.28
C ILE A 265 -19.16 12.28 3.72
N ASN A 266 -18.03 12.66 3.11
CA ASN A 266 -17.31 13.86 3.48
C ASN A 266 -16.53 14.43 2.30
N PHE A 267 -16.47 15.76 2.22
CA PHE A 267 -15.78 16.50 1.17
C PHE A 267 -14.91 17.55 1.84
N LYS A 268 -13.58 17.44 1.68
CA LYS A 268 -12.64 18.38 2.27
C LYS A 268 -11.75 18.99 1.17
N PRO A 269 -11.86 20.31 0.90
CA PRO A 269 -10.97 20.97 -0.03
C PRO A 269 -9.50 20.88 0.43
N GLU A 270 -8.58 20.75 -0.52
CA GLU A 270 -7.15 20.72 -0.24
C GLU A 270 -6.64 22.09 0.21
N TYR A 271 -5.85 22.11 1.29
CA TYR A 271 -5.40 23.33 1.94
C TYR A 271 -4.64 24.27 1.00
N GLU A 272 -3.71 23.73 0.20
CA GLU A 272 -2.92 24.52 -0.76
C GLU A 272 -3.79 25.22 -1.81
N ASP A 273 -4.90 24.59 -2.22
CA ASP A 273 -5.82 25.20 -3.19
C ASP A 273 -6.64 26.32 -2.53
N LEU A 274 -7.05 26.13 -1.26
CA LEU A 274 -7.71 27.17 -0.47
C LEU A 274 -6.77 28.35 -0.20
N LYS A 275 -5.50 28.10 0.11
CA LYS A 275 -4.47 29.13 0.33
C LYS A 275 -4.27 29.97 -0.93
N ARG A 276 -4.07 29.32 -2.08
CA ARG A 276 -3.94 30.01 -3.38
C ARG A 276 -5.17 30.87 -3.71
N ILE A 277 -6.38 30.38 -3.43
CA ILE A 277 -7.61 31.16 -3.61
C ILE A 277 -7.64 32.35 -2.64
N ALA A 278 -7.30 32.13 -1.37
CA ALA A 278 -7.27 33.19 -0.37
C ALA A 278 -6.34 34.35 -0.79
N GLU A 279 -5.13 34.02 -1.25
CA GLU A 279 -4.14 34.98 -1.74
C GLU A 279 -4.63 35.70 -3.01
N GLU A 280 -5.15 34.97 -3.99
CA GLU A 280 -5.57 35.54 -5.27
C GLU A 280 -6.74 36.53 -5.12
N PHE A 281 -7.75 36.15 -4.33
CA PHE A 281 -8.95 36.96 -4.13
C PHE A 281 -8.83 37.92 -2.94
N LYS A 282 -7.67 37.93 -2.26
CA LYS A 282 -7.41 38.75 -1.06
C LYS A 282 -8.48 38.57 0.02
N ILE A 283 -8.88 37.32 0.25
CA ILE A 283 -9.84 36.92 1.29
C ILE A 283 -9.13 36.04 2.31
N SER A 284 -9.75 35.87 3.50
CA SER A 284 -9.24 34.92 4.48
C SER A 284 -9.39 33.48 3.99
N ILE A 285 -8.52 32.57 4.47
CA ILE A 285 -8.64 31.14 4.15
C ILE A 285 -9.98 30.54 4.61
N LYS A 286 -10.55 31.07 5.70
CA LYS A 286 -11.88 30.70 6.19
C LYS A 286 -12.97 31.08 5.18
N GLN A 287 -12.89 32.26 4.57
CA GLN A 287 -13.82 32.68 3.53
C GLN A 287 -13.63 31.86 2.24
N ALA A 288 -12.38 31.55 1.86
CA ALA A 288 -12.09 30.68 0.73
C ALA A 288 -12.70 29.28 0.93
N ALA A 289 -12.55 28.70 2.12
CA ALA A 289 -13.14 27.40 2.48
C ALA A 289 -14.67 27.43 2.34
N LEU A 290 -15.34 28.42 2.97
CA LEU A 290 -16.80 28.57 2.89
C LEU A 290 -17.31 28.74 1.45
N ALA A 291 -16.59 29.49 0.62
CA ALA A 291 -16.94 29.70 -0.79
C ALA A 291 -16.85 28.41 -1.62
N VAL A 292 -15.90 27.52 -1.28
CA VAL A 292 -15.76 26.21 -1.93
C VAL A 292 -16.80 25.23 -1.39
N GLU A 293 -16.97 25.16 -0.08
CA GLU A 293 -17.88 24.22 0.61
C GLU A 293 -19.35 24.45 0.25
N SER A 294 -19.79 25.71 0.17
CA SER A 294 -21.16 26.07 -0.25
C SER A 294 -21.51 25.63 -1.67
N LYS A 295 -20.51 25.38 -2.53
CA LYS A 295 -20.71 24.85 -3.90
C LYS A 295 -20.62 23.33 -3.96
N LEU A 296 -19.98 22.71 -2.97
CA LEU A 296 -19.94 21.26 -2.83
C LEU A 296 -21.30 20.71 -2.41
N SER A 297 -22.02 21.37 -1.51
CA SER A 297 -23.38 20.98 -1.09
C SER A 297 -24.36 20.91 -2.26
N ASP A 298 -24.28 21.87 -3.18
CA ASP A 298 -25.13 21.93 -4.38
C ASP A 298 -24.90 20.72 -5.31
N SER A 299 -23.69 20.17 -5.34
CA SER A 299 -23.31 19.03 -6.21
C SER A 299 -23.54 17.64 -5.59
N ILE A 300 -23.98 17.57 -4.32
CA ILE A 300 -24.24 16.32 -3.60
C ILE A 300 -25.74 15.94 -3.65
N SER A 301 -26.59 16.88 -4.07
CA SER A 301 -28.05 16.73 -4.10
C SER A 301 -28.61 16.27 -5.45
N ASP A 302 -27.74 16.07 -6.44
CA ASP A 302 -28.02 15.51 -7.78
C ASP A 302 -27.42 14.10 -7.89
#